data_AF-A0A7S4IJY1-F1
#
_entry.id   AF-A0A7S4IJY1-F1
#
_cell.length_a   1.000
_cell.length_b   1.000
_cell.length_c   1.000
_cell.angle_alpha   90.00
_cell.angle_beta   90.00
_cell.angle_gamma   90.00
#
_symmetry.space_group_name_H-M   'P 1'
#
loop_
_entity.id
_entity.type
_entity.pdbx_description
1 polymer ?
#
loop_
_entity_poly.entity_id
_entity_poly.type
_entity_poly.pdbx_seq_one_letter_code
_entity_poly.pdbx_strand_id
1 'polypeptide(L)'
;VSGFVEAQQQLLLIEREEEQAQRQQKVDGATLRIFQRLQARGDAILSLRAEKPTESSSSLEGHSLLLLSRATGQLPSHRFTTGDNVSIQNLQQQISHNKKETSASSEIRGVVYKVNRDQITIAAEMLPDEDELGFKVFSCHSLLLLKLADEVTYHRLNRALDKVAQHENLAGKQIFECNT
;
A
#
# COMPACT_ATOMS: atom_id res chain seq x y z
N VAL A 1 12.45 -13.48 -28.36
CA VAL A 1 12.21 -12.74 -27.10
C VAL A 1 11.44 -13.56 -26.06
N SER A 2 10.73 -14.62 -26.48
CA SER A 2 10.07 -15.59 -25.58
C SER A 2 10.89 -16.03 -24.34
N GLY A 3 12.11 -16.56 -24.52
CA GLY A 3 12.93 -17.01 -23.38
C GLY A 3 13.38 -15.90 -22.42
N PHE A 4 13.48 -14.65 -22.89
CA PHE A 4 13.73 -13.50 -22.03
C PHE A 4 12.49 -13.16 -21.20
N VAL A 5 11.31 -13.12 -21.82
CA VAL A 5 10.04 -12.82 -21.13
C VAL A 5 9.75 -13.86 -20.06
N GLU A 6 9.92 -15.14 -20.37
CA GLU A 6 9.71 -16.23 -19.42
C GLU A 6 10.67 -16.12 -18.23
N ALA A 7 11.96 -15.89 -18.47
CA ALA A 7 12.94 -15.70 -17.41
C ALA A 7 12.60 -14.49 -16.51
N GLN A 8 12.17 -13.36 -17.11
CA GLN A 8 11.79 -12.17 -16.34
C GLN A 8 10.50 -12.39 -15.52
N GLN A 9 9.51 -13.09 -16.06
CA GLN A 9 8.29 -13.43 -15.31
C GLN A 9 8.60 -14.33 -14.10
N GLN A 10 9.52 -15.29 -14.24
CA GLN A 10 9.97 -16.14 -13.13
C GLN A 10 10.69 -15.31 -12.05
N LEU A 11 11.56 -14.37 -12.45
CA LEU A 11 12.22 -13.49 -11.49
C LEU A 11 11.24 -12.60 -10.72
N LEU A 12 10.24 -12.03 -11.41
CA LEU A 12 9.20 -11.22 -10.78
C LEU A 12 8.34 -12.04 -9.81
N LEU A 13 8.08 -13.32 -10.12
CA LEU A 13 7.35 -14.23 -9.23
C LEU A 13 8.14 -14.44 -7.93
N ILE A 14 9.43 -14.76 -8.05
CA ILE A 14 10.31 -14.98 -6.89
C ILE A 14 10.38 -13.71 -6.04
N GLU A 15 10.60 -12.55 -6.65
CA GLU A 15 10.68 -11.28 -5.94
C GLU A 15 9.36 -10.98 -5.19
N ARG A 16 8.21 -11.17 -5.85
CA ARG A 16 6.89 -11.00 -5.24
C ARG A 16 6.71 -11.92 -4.03
N GLU A 17 7.02 -13.21 -4.18
CA GLU A 17 6.86 -14.20 -3.11
C GLU A 17 7.78 -13.91 -1.93
N GLU A 18 9.03 -13.50 -2.19
CA GLU A 18 9.96 -13.07 -1.14
C GLU A 18 9.47 -11.81 -0.44
N GLU A 19 8.96 -10.81 -1.17
CA GLU A 19 8.44 -9.57 -0.61
C GLU A 19 7.20 -9.82 0.27
N GLN A 20 6.32 -10.72 -0.17
CA GLN A 20 5.14 -11.16 0.58
C GLN A 20 5.54 -11.96 1.82
N ALA A 21 6.43 -12.95 1.70
CA ALA A 21 6.90 -13.76 2.82
C ALA A 21 7.60 -12.92 3.89
N GLN A 22 8.47 -11.99 3.46
CA GLN A 22 9.13 -11.05 4.37
C GLN A 22 8.13 -10.14 5.08
N ARG A 23 6.99 -9.80 4.48
CA ARG A 23 5.96 -8.99 5.15
C ARG A 23 5.07 -9.84 6.05
N GLN A 24 4.65 -11.02 5.63
CA GLN A 24 3.83 -11.93 6.43
C GLN A 24 4.56 -12.31 7.74
N GLN A 25 5.85 -12.63 7.67
CA GLN A 25 6.69 -12.90 8.83
C GLN A 25 6.83 -11.69 9.79
N LYS A 26 6.63 -10.46 9.29
CA LYS A 26 6.67 -9.23 10.11
C LYS A 26 5.32 -8.92 10.78
N VAL A 27 4.22 -9.55 10.38
CA VAL A 27 2.88 -9.24 10.90
C VAL A 27 2.39 -10.32 11.87
N ASP A 28 2.79 -11.59 11.68
CA ASP A 28 2.42 -12.67 12.60
C ASP A 28 3.16 -12.54 13.95
N GLY A 29 2.41 -12.30 15.03
CA GLY A 29 2.96 -12.06 16.37
C GLY A 29 3.38 -10.61 16.66
N ALA A 30 2.84 -9.65 15.91
CA ALA A 30 3.17 -8.22 15.99
C ALA A 30 3.14 -7.66 17.43
N THR A 31 4.32 -7.51 18.02
CA THR A 31 4.56 -6.69 19.22
C THR A 31 4.90 -5.27 18.78
N LEU A 32 4.66 -4.25 19.60
CA LEU A 32 5.12 -2.86 19.38
C LEU A 32 6.54 -2.75 18.81
N ARG A 33 7.44 -3.63 19.24
CA ARG A 33 8.83 -3.71 18.76
C ARG A 33 8.96 -3.94 17.26
N ILE A 34 8.06 -4.71 16.64
CA ILE A 34 8.10 -4.98 15.20
C ILE A 34 7.73 -3.73 14.42
N PHE A 35 6.66 -3.05 14.84
CA PHE A 35 6.25 -1.78 14.25
C PHE A 35 7.31 -0.68 14.43
N GLN A 36 7.98 -0.64 15.58
CA GLN A 36 9.12 0.25 15.81
C GLN A 36 10.29 -0.03 14.85
N ARG A 37 10.59 -1.31 14.57
CA ARG A 37 11.61 -1.69 13.57
C ARG A 37 11.20 -1.30 12.16
N LEU A 38 9.92 -1.47 11.80
CA LEU A 38 9.39 -1.03 10.51
C LEU A 38 9.49 0.49 10.35
N GLN A 39 9.18 1.25 11.41
CA GLN A 39 9.34 2.70 11.40
C GLN A 39 10.81 3.11 11.27
N ALA A 40 11.74 2.42 11.95
CA ALA A 40 13.17 2.69 11.81
C ALA A 40 13.68 2.45 10.38
N ARG A 41 13.04 1.54 9.63
CA ARG A 41 13.31 1.31 8.20
C ARG A 41 12.56 2.26 7.27
N GLY A 42 11.61 3.02 7.80
CA GLY A 42 10.77 3.94 7.05
C GLY A 42 9.58 3.30 6.31
N ASP A 43 9.23 2.06 6.66
CA ASP A 43 8.12 1.30 6.05
C ASP A 43 6.82 1.37 6.88
N ALA A 44 6.89 2.02 8.04
CA ALA A 44 5.75 2.28 8.90
C ALA A 44 5.84 3.66 9.54
N ILE A 45 4.71 4.25 9.91
CA ILE A 45 4.67 5.44 10.76
C ILE A 45 3.66 5.20 11.88
N LEU A 46 4.10 5.44 13.11
CA LEU A 46 3.33 5.21 14.33
C LEU A 46 2.79 6.51 14.92
N SER A 47 1.74 6.36 15.73
CA SER A 47 1.13 7.45 16.50
C SER A 47 0.65 8.58 15.59
N LEU A 48 -0.01 8.18 14.51
CA LEU A 48 -0.69 9.08 13.60
C LEU A 48 -2.09 9.41 14.13
N ARG A 49 -2.61 10.55 13.67
CA ARG A 49 -4.01 10.93 13.79
C ARG A 49 -4.56 11.22 12.39
N ALA A 50 -5.81 10.85 12.15
CA ALA A 50 -6.50 11.25 10.94
C ALA A 50 -7.20 12.59 11.17
N GLU A 51 -7.02 13.52 10.24
CA GLU A 51 -7.75 14.78 10.20
C GLU A 51 -8.90 14.63 9.21
N LYS A 52 -10.08 15.14 9.58
CA LYS A 52 -11.25 15.08 8.70
C LYS A 52 -10.95 15.89 7.43
N PRO A 53 -11.28 15.36 6.23
CA PRO A 53 -11.17 16.13 5.00
C PRO A 53 -12.03 17.40 5.12
N THR A 54 -11.44 18.54 4.80
CA THR A 54 -12.21 19.79 4.66
C THR A 54 -13.08 19.68 3.40
N GLU A 55 -14.25 20.32 3.37
CA GLU A 55 -15.25 20.17 2.29
C GLU A 55 -14.70 20.36 0.86
N SER A 56 -13.58 21.07 0.70
CA SER A 56 -12.90 21.31 -0.58
C SER A 56 -11.90 20.23 -1.02
N SER A 57 -11.59 19.23 -0.19
CA SER A 57 -10.59 18.18 -0.47
C SER A 57 -11.18 16.78 -0.55
N SER A 58 -12.50 16.65 -0.65
CA SER A 58 -13.22 15.42 -0.32
C SER A 58 -13.24 14.36 -1.41
N SER A 59 -12.86 14.66 -2.65
CA SER A 59 -12.89 13.66 -3.71
C SER A 59 -11.87 13.89 -4.80
N LEU A 60 -11.00 12.90 -5.00
CA LEU A 60 -10.27 12.71 -6.24
C LEU A 60 -10.76 11.40 -6.86
N GLU A 61 -11.35 11.45 -8.05
CA GLU A 61 -11.80 10.26 -8.79
C GLU A 61 -12.77 9.34 -8.00
N GLY A 62 -13.56 9.89 -7.07
CA GLY A 62 -14.48 9.11 -6.23
C GLY A 62 -13.84 8.53 -4.96
N HIS A 63 -12.54 8.74 -4.74
CA HIS A 63 -11.85 8.34 -3.51
C HIS A 63 -11.88 9.46 -2.47
N SER A 64 -12.11 9.07 -1.21
CA SER A 64 -12.05 10.00 -0.08
C SER A 64 -10.60 10.23 0.34
N LEU A 65 -10.20 11.48 0.50
CA LEU A 65 -8.85 11.81 0.96
C LEU A 65 -8.78 11.83 2.49
N LEU A 66 -7.82 11.10 3.05
CA LEU A 66 -7.48 11.10 4.47
C LEU A 66 -6.15 11.81 4.68
N LEU A 67 -6.15 12.80 5.57
CA LEU A 67 -4.93 13.48 5.97
C LEU A 67 -4.42 12.89 7.28
N LEU A 68 -3.18 12.41 7.28
CA LEU A 68 -2.54 11.80 8.42
C LEU A 68 -1.40 12.68 8.92
N SER A 69 -1.42 13.02 10.20
CA SER A 69 -0.39 13.85 10.84
C SER A 69 0.03 13.27 12.19
N ARG A 70 1.11 13.79 12.78
CA ARG A 70 1.53 13.45 14.16
C ARG A 70 1.32 14.64 15.08
N ALA A 71 1.03 14.37 16.35
CA ALA A 71 0.92 15.41 17.38
C ALA A 71 2.22 16.23 17.53
N THR A 72 3.37 15.65 17.20
CA THR A 72 4.68 16.34 17.21
C THR A 72 4.85 17.33 16.05
N GLY A 73 3.95 17.33 15.06
CA GLY A 73 4.01 18.21 13.89
C GLY A 73 5.07 17.83 12.84
N GLN A 74 5.82 16.73 13.04
CA GLN A 74 6.77 16.23 12.06
C GLN A 74 6.70 14.70 11.96
N LEU A 75 6.70 14.21 10.72
CA LEU A 75 6.79 12.78 10.43
C LEU A 75 8.22 12.27 10.68
N PRO A 76 8.38 11.04 11.19
CA PRO A 76 9.69 10.41 11.29
C PRO A 76 10.28 10.19 9.88
N SER A 77 11.58 9.96 9.78
CA SER A 77 12.20 9.58 8.51
C SER A 77 11.50 8.34 7.93
N HIS A 78 11.04 8.44 6.68
CA HIS A 78 10.26 7.38 6.04
C HIS A 78 10.52 7.28 4.54
N ARG A 79 10.06 6.20 3.92
CA ARG A 79 10.21 5.92 2.48
C ARG A 79 8.89 5.95 1.71
N PHE A 80 7.84 6.51 2.30
CA PHE A 80 6.57 6.73 1.61
C PHE A 80 6.73 7.75 0.48
N THR A 81 6.22 7.39 -0.68
CA THR A 81 6.19 8.19 -1.90
C THR A 81 4.80 8.14 -2.51
N THR A 82 4.44 9.16 -3.29
CA THR A 82 3.18 9.17 -4.04
C THR A 82 3.06 7.93 -4.91
N GLY A 83 1.90 7.27 -4.86
CA GLY A 83 1.60 6.02 -5.57
C GLY A 83 1.78 4.76 -4.72
N ASP A 84 2.38 4.85 -3.52
CA ASP A 84 2.54 3.68 -2.65
C ASP A 84 1.18 3.16 -2.14
N ASN A 85 0.97 1.86 -2.22
CA ASN A 85 -0.16 1.20 -1.54
C ASN A 85 0.11 1.12 -0.04
N VAL A 86 -0.89 1.44 0.76
CA VAL A 86 -0.76 1.52 2.21
C VAL A 86 -1.99 0.98 2.93
N SER A 87 -1.77 0.58 4.19
CA SER A 87 -2.86 0.32 5.13
C SER A 87 -2.75 1.20 6.37
N ILE A 88 -3.91 1.63 6.86
CA ILE A 88 -4.08 2.40 8.08
C ILE A 88 -4.80 1.49 9.08
N GLN A 89 -4.21 1.33 10.25
CA GLN A 89 -4.71 0.44 11.30
C GLN A 89 -4.64 1.14 12.65
N ASN A 90 -5.45 0.70 13.62
CA ASN A 90 -5.35 1.16 15.01
C ASN A 90 -4.26 0.36 15.74
N LEU A 91 -3.21 1.04 16.20
CA LEU A 91 -2.06 0.42 16.86
C LEU A 91 -2.44 -0.32 18.14
N GLN A 92 -3.37 0.22 18.94
CA GLN A 92 -3.80 -0.41 20.20
C GLN A 92 -4.57 -1.70 19.96
N GLN A 93 -5.43 -1.73 18.93
CA GLN A 93 -6.14 -2.95 18.54
C GLN A 93 -5.16 -4.03 18.08
N GLN A 94 -4.18 -3.68 17.24
CA GLN A 94 -3.17 -4.64 16.76
C GLN A 94 -2.36 -5.28 17.91
N ILE A 95 -2.10 -4.53 18.99
CA ILE A 95 -1.39 -5.05 20.17
C ILE A 95 -2.29 -5.93 21.04
N SER A 96 -3.57 -5.55 21.20
CA SER A 96 -4.52 -6.23 22.09
C SER A 96 -5.13 -7.52 21.50
N HIS A 97 -5.32 -7.62 20.19
CA HIS A 97 -5.90 -8.81 19.55
C HIS A 97 -5.01 -10.07 19.58
N ASN A 98 -3.82 -10.01 20.19
CA ASN A 98 -3.04 -11.21 20.54
C ASN A 98 -3.72 -12.09 21.62
N LYS A 99 -4.86 -11.67 22.20
CA LYS A 99 -5.69 -12.49 23.08
C LYS A 99 -7.15 -12.52 22.61
N LYS A 100 -7.46 -13.52 21.78
CA LYS A 100 -8.80 -14.00 21.42
C LYS A 100 -9.70 -13.02 20.62
N GLU A 101 -10.39 -13.62 19.66
CA GLU A 101 -11.55 -13.14 18.92
C GLU A 101 -11.32 -12.25 17.69
N THR A 102 -11.60 -12.91 16.56
CA THR A 102 -11.81 -12.48 15.18
C THR A 102 -12.90 -11.41 15.09
N SER A 103 -12.64 -10.20 15.56
CA SER A 103 -13.35 -9.02 15.07
C SER A 103 -12.49 -8.41 13.96
N ALA A 104 -13.09 -8.21 12.79
CA ALA A 104 -12.41 -7.68 11.61
C ALA A 104 -11.65 -6.41 12.02
N SER A 105 -10.31 -6.47 11.99
CA SER A 105 -9.48 -5.30 12.25
C SER A 105 -9.91 -4.23 11.26
N SER A 106 -10.29 -3.05 11.75
CA SER A 106 -10.68 -1.92 10.93
C SER A 106 -9.46 -1.37 10.18
N GLU A 107 -9.07 -2.08 9.14
CA GLU A 107 -8.02 -1.72 8.22
C GLU A 107 -8.62 -0.85 7.11
N ILE A 108 -8.08 0.36 6.95
CA ILE A 108 -8.39 1.20 5.78
C ILE A 108 -7.24 1.05 4.80
N ARG A 109 -7.56 0.68 3.56
CA ARG A 109 -6.59 0.61 2.46
C ARG A 109 -6.68 1.85 1.61
N GLY A 110 -5.54 2.19 1.00
CA GLY A 110 -5.48 3.33 0.10
C GLY A 110 -4.13 3.48 -0.56
N VAL A 111 -4.01 4.57 -1.31
CA VAL A 111 -2.79 4.94 -2.03
C VAL A 111 -2.30 6.28 -1.52
N VAL A 112 -0.98 6.41 -1.34
CA VAL A 112 -0.36 7.69 -0.99
C VAL A 112 -0.58 8.67 -2.14
N TYR A 113 -1.33 9.74 -1.88
CA TYR A 113 -1.58 10.79 -2.84
C TYR A 113 -0.51 11.89 -2.75
N LYS A 114 -0.20 12.33 -1.53
CA LYS A 114 0.76 13.42 -1.29
C LYS A 114 1.56 13.17 -0.02
N VAL A 115 2.83 13.52 -0.06
CA VAL A 115 3.75 13.43 1.08
C VAL A 115 4.35 14.80 1.34
N ASN A 116 4.11 15.34 2.53
CA ASN A 116 4.76 16.54 3.04
C ASN A 116 5.62 16.19 4.27
N ARG A 117 6.35 17.17 4.80
CA ARG A 117 7.23 16.96 5.96
C ARG A 117 6.49 16.59 7.26
N ASP A 118 5.26 17.07 7.38
CA ASP A 118 4.42 17.04 8.59
C ASP A 118 3.16 16.18 8.44
N GLN A 119 2.78 15.84 7.21
CA GLN A 119 1.53 15.16 6.89
C GLN A 119 1.66 14.28 5.63
N ILE A 120 0.90 13.20 5.61
CA ILE A 120 0.71 12.34 4.44
C ILE A 120 -0.77 12.30 4.09
N THR A 121 -1.09 12.50 2.82
CA THR A 121 -2.46 12.38 2.30
C THR A 121 -2.62 11.05 1.60
N ILE A 122 -3.64 10.30 1.99
CA ILE A 122 -4.00 9.00 1.43
C ILE A 122 -5.33 9.11 0.70
N ALA A 123 -5.41 8.61 -0.53
CA ALA A 123 -6.67 8.33 -1.19
C ALA A 123 -7.18 6.97 -0.68
N ALA A 124 -8.20 6.98 0.16
CA ALA A 124 -8.79 5.77 0.72
C ALA A 124 -9.73 5.09 -0.29
N GLU A 125 -9.65 3.76 -0.36
CA GLU A 125 -10.51 2.95 -1.23
C GLU A 125 -11.95 2.96 -0.73
N MET A 126 -12.14 2.80 0.58
CA MET A 126 -13.43 2.84 1.24
C MET A 126 -13.23 3.43 2.64
N LEU A 127 -13.95 4.51 2.94
CA LEU A 127 -14.06 4.97 4.31
C LEU A 127 -15.18 4.18 4.99
N PRO A 128 -14.99 3.73 6.24
CA PRO A 128 -16.09 3.18 7.00
C PRO A 128 -17.15 4.25 7.25
N ASP A 129 -18.42 3.84 7.17
CA ASP A 129 -19.57 4.70 7.45
C ASP A 129 -19.44 5.38 8.82
N GLU A 130 -19.96 6.61 8.93
CA GLU A 130 -19.81 7.47 10.11
C GLU A 130 -20.40 6.86 11.39
N ASP A 131 -21.22 5.81 11.27
CA ASP A 131 -22.05 5.30 12.35
C ASP A 131 -21.29 4.54 13.45
N GLU A 132 -20.02 4.16 13.28
CA GLU A 132 -19.23 3.65 14.42
C GLU A 132 -17.71 3.54 14.20
N LEU A 133 -17.26 3.34 12.95
CA LEU A 133 -15.85 3.05 12.63
C LEU A 133 -15.13 4.23 11.97
N GLY A 134 -15.83 5.03 11.16
CA GLY A 134 -15.31 6.33 10.69
C GLY A 134 -14.98 7.26 11.85
N PHE A 135 -15.88 7.36 12.84
CA PHE A 135 -15.66 8.18 14.03
C PHE A 135 -14.45 7.72 14.88
N LYS A 136 -14.19 6.41 14.95
CA LYS A 136 -13.05 5.86 15.71
C LYS A 136 -11.70 6.14 15.05
N VAL A 137 -11.63 6.18 13.71
CA VAL A 137 -10.37 6.50 13.01
C VAL A 137 -10.01 7.97 13.20
N PHE A 138 -10.99 8.89 13.11
CA PHE A 138 -10.77 10.32 13.34
C PHE A 138 -10.60 10.68 14.83
N SER A 139 -11.08 9.85 15.75
CA SER A 139 -10.92 10.05 17.20
C SER A 139 -9.73 9.31 17.80
N CYS A 140 -8.96 8.56 17.00
CA CYS A 140 -7.82 7.78 17.47
C CYS A 140 -6.50 8.53 17.25
N HIS A 141 -5.72 8.67 18.32
CA HIS A 141 -4.37 9.26 18.28
C HIS A 141 -3.24 8.20 18.19
N SER A 142 -3.61 6.96 17.90
CA SER A 142 -2.69 5.81 17.82
C SER A 142 -2.85 5.07 16.50
N LEU A 143 -3.02 5.79 15.39
CA LEU A 143 -3.01 5.16 14.07
C LEU A 143 -1.60 4.74 13.67
N LEU A 144 -1.56 3.65 12.91
CA LEU A 144 -0.39 3.06 12.29
C LEU A 144 -0.60 3.10 10.78
N LEU A 145 0.36 3.66 10.05
CA LEU A 145 0.44 3.57 8.59
C LEU A 145 1.49 2.53 8.22
N LEU A 146 1.13 1.58 7.37
CA LEU A 146 2.01 0.53 6.87
C LEU A 146 2.10 0.59 5.34
N LYS A 147 3.31 0.45 4.81
CA LYS A 147 3.52 0.28 3.37
C LYS A 147 3.21 -1.17 2.96
N LEU A 148 2.23 -1.33 2.07
CA LEU A 148 1.83 -2.62 1.52
C LEU A 148 2.76 -3.05 0.38
N ALA A 149 2.68 -4.32 0.00
CA ALA A 149 3.31 -4.81 -1.22
C ALA A 149 2.65 -4.16 -2.44
N ASP A 150 3.45 -3.80 -3.42
CA ASP A 150 2.93 -3.20 -4.64
C ASP A 150 2.53 -4.30 -5.63
N GLU A 151 1.44 -5.01 -5.32
CA GLU A 151 0.86 -6.03 -6.22
C GLU A 151 0.50 -5.44 -7.59
N VAL A 152 0.13 -4.15 -7.60
CA VAL A 152 -0.17 -3.39 -8.81
C VAL A 152 1.10 -3.24 -9.66
N THR A 153 2.27 -3.00 -9.06
CA THR A 153 3.55 -2.96 -9.78
C THR A 153 3.89 -4.31 -10.42
N TYR A 154 3.79 -5.43 -9.69
CA TYR A 154 4.03 -6.74 -10.30
C TYR A 154 3.03 -7.05 -11.43
N HIS A 155 1.76 -6.65 -11.27
CA HIS A 155 0.76 -6.82 -12.32
C HIS A 155 1.09 -5.96 -13.56
N ARG A 156 1.51 -4.70 -13.37
CA ARG A 156 1.92 -3.80 -14.46
C ARG A 156 3.17 -4.30 -15.19
N LEU A 157 4.16 -4.80 -14.47
CA LEU A 157 5.39 -5.35 -15.03
C LEU A 157 5.10 -6.61 -15.85
N ASN A 158 4.29 -7.53 -15.33
CA ASN A 158 3.86 -8.71 -16.08
C ASN A 158 3.09 -8.33 -17.35
N ARG A 159 2.15 -7.37 -17.25
CA ARG A 159 1.42 -6.88 -18.43
C ARG A 159 2.33 -6.21 -19.47
N ALA A 160 3.39 -5.53 -19.03
CA ALA A 160 4.38 -4.95 -19.93
C ALA A 160 5.18 -6.04 -20.66
N LEU A 161 5.59 -7.09 -19.95
CA LEU A 161 6.25 -8.26 -20.53
C LEU A 161 5.35 -8.99 -21.55
N ASP A 162 4.05 -9.14 -21.25
CA ASP A 162 3.08 -9.73 -22.17
C ASP A 162 2.97 -8.92 -23.48
N LYS A 163 2.96 -7.59 -23.38
CA LYS A 163 2.95 -6.70 -24.56
C LYS A 163 4.21 -6.87 -25.40
N VAL A 164 5.37 -7.03 -24.78
CA VAL A 164 6.64 -7.27 -25.49
C VAL A 164 6.58 -8.60 -26.26
N ALA A 165 6.07 -9.66 -25.63
CA ALA A 165 5.89 -10.96 -26.30
C ALA A 165 4.89 -10.87 -27.47
N GLN A 166 3.81 -10.11 -27.33
CA GLN A 166 2.81 -9.92 -28.39
C GLN A 166 3.35 -9.13 -29.59
N HIS A 167 4.14 -8.08 -29.34
CA HIS A 167 4.72 -7.26 -30.40
C HIS A 167 5.76 -8.02 -31.25
N GLU A 168 6.55 -8.94 -30.68
CA GLU A 168 7.45 -9.81 -31.45
C GLU A 168 6.66 -10.71 -32.42
N ASN A 169 5.57 -11.32 -31.93
CA ASN A 169 4.74 -12.20 -32.75
C ASN A 169 4.04 -11.46 -33.92
N LEU A 170 3.69 -10.19 -33.72
CA LEU A 170 3.13 -9.33 -34.77
C LEU A 170 4.19 -8.89 -35.79
N ALA A 171 5.40 -8.54 -35.34
CA ALA A 171 6.51 -8.19 -36.23
C ALA A 171 6.98 -9.40 -37.06
N GLY A 172 6.96 -10.60 -36.49
CA GLY A 172 7.25 -11.85 -37.22
C GLY A 172 6.22 -12.19 -38.29
N LYS A 173 4.93 -11.87 -38.07
CA LYS A 173 3.87 -12.07 -39.07
C LYS A 173 3.96 -11.12 -40.27
N GLN A 174 4.29 -9.84 -40.05
CA GLN A 174 4.38 -8.86 -41.15
C GLN A 174 5.50 -9.16 -42.16
N ILE A 175 6.56 -9.86 -41.74
CA ILE A 175 7.66 -10.24 -42.65
C ILE A 175 7.23 -11.37 -43.61
N PHE A 176 6.27 -12.22 -43.22
CA PHE A 176 5.78 -13.31 -44.06
C PHE A 176 4.74 -12.87 -45.11
N GLU A 177 4.02 -11.77 -44.88
CA GLU A 177 3.01 -11.27 -45.82
C GLU A 177 3.57 -10.38 -46.94
N CYS A 178 4.85 -9.98 -46.88
CA CYS A 178 5.49 -9.15 -47.91
C CYS A 178 6.30 -9.94 -48.96
N ASN A 179 6.29 -11.28 -48.93
CA ASN A 179 7.06 -12.16 -49.83
C ASN A 179 6.19 -13.08 -50.72
N THR A 180 4.94 -12.72 -50.95
CA THR A 180 4.03 -13.34 -51.94
C THR A 180 3.55 -12.29 -52.92
#